data_AF-A0A2W2AHT9-F1
#
_entry.id   AF-A0A2W2AHT9-F1
#
_cell.length_a   1.000
_cell.length_b   1.000
_cell.length_c   1.000
_cell.angle_alpha   90.00
_cell.angle_beta   90.00
_cell.angle_gamma   90.00
#
_symmetry.space_group_name_H-M   'P 1'
#
loop_
_entity.id
_entity.type
_entity.pdbx_description
1 polymer ?
#
loop_
_entity_poly.entity_id
_entity_poly.type
_entity_poly.pdbx_seq_one_letter_code
_entity_poly.pdbx_strand_id
1 'polypeptide(L)' 'MEFAQPNNPLHGLTLEMILNRLVDYYGWERLGEYIEINCFNTDPSIKSSLKFLRKMPWARKQVEDLYVKTASRGVFQ' A
#
# COMPACT_ATOMS: atom_id res chain seq x y z
N MET A 1 -32.67 -11.86 0.12
CA MET A 1 -31.93 -10.73 0.71
C MET A 1 -30.49 -11.17 0.78
N GLU A 2 -29.68 -10.75 -0.19
CA GLU A 2 -28.28 -11.16 -0.28
C GLU A 2 -27.43 -10.34 0.68
N PHE A 3 -26.63 -11.07 1.46
CA PHE A 3 -25.73 -10.58 2.49
C PHE A 3 -24.89 -9.41 1.97
N ALA A 4 -24.93 -8.29 2.70
CA ALA A 4 -23.98 -7.21 2.50
C ALA A 4 -22.58 -7.82 2.47
N GLN A 5 -21.91 -7.78 1.31
CA GLN A 5 -20.51 -8.12 1.20
C GLN A 5 -19.74 -6.99 1.89
N PRO A 6 -19.23 -7.16 3.13
CA PRO A 6 -18.61 -6.07 3.88
C PRO A 6 -17.14 -5.87 3.48
N ASN A 7 -16.63 -6.67 2.53
CA ASN A 7 -15.22 -6.75 2.20
C ASN A 7 -14.92 -5.98 0.90
N ASN A 8 -15.20 -4.68 0.89
CA ASN A 8 -14.43 -3.80 0.02
C ASN A 8 -13.18 -3.41 0.80
N PRO A 9 -12.03 -4.12 0.66
CA PRO A 9 -10.83 -3.85 1.43
C PRO A 9 -10.27 -2.44 1.22
N LEU A 10 -10.77 -1.70 0.22
CA LEU A 10 -10.37 -0.33 -0.08
C LEU A 10 -11.38 0.74 0.38
N HIS A 11 -12.56 0.37 0.89
CA HIS A 11 -13.61 1.36 1.16
C HIS A 11 -13.23 2.23 2.37
N GLY A 12 -12.89 3.50 2.09
CA GLY A 12 -12.47 4.47 3.11
C GLY A 12 -10.99 4.45 3.48
N LEU A 13 -10.16 3.65 2.80
CA LEU A 13 -8.71 3.67 3.03
C LEU A 13 -8.03 4.79 2.24
N THR A 14 -7.23 5.58 2.95
CA THR A 14 -6.36 6.56 2.31
C THR A 14 -5.06 5.91 1.83
N LEU A 15 -4.38 6.52 0.86
CA LEU A 15 -3.05 6.08 0.42
C LEU A 15 -2.05 5.99 1.59
N GLU A 16 -2.19 6.87 2.58
CA GLU A 16 -1.40 6.84 3.81
C GLU A 16 -1.69 5.57 4.62
N MET A 17 -2.95 5.21 4.83
CA MET A 17 -3.32 3.99 5.55
C MET A 17 -2.84 2.74 4.82
N ILE A 18 -3.01 2.70 3.50
CA ILE A 18 -2.55 1.60 2.65
C ILE A 18 -1.04 1.42 2.80
N LEU A 19 -0.28 2.51 2.64
CA LEU A 19 1.17 2.47 2.76
C LEU A 19 1.60 2.06 4.17
N ASN A 20 1.01 2.60 5.22
CA ASN A 20 1.33 2.21 6.60
C ASN A 20 1.08 0.72 6.83
N ARG A 21 -0.06 0.16 6.40
CA ARG A 21 -0.36 -1.27 6.55
C ARG A 21 0.64 -2.15 5.79
N LEU A 22 1.02 -1.74 4.59
CA LEU A 22 2.01 -2.46 3.80
C LEU A 22 3.40 -2.40 4.46
N VAL A 23 3.80 -1.24 4.96
CA VAL A 23 5.09 -1.06 5.66
C VAL A 23 5.11 -1.85 6.96
N ASP A 24 4.01 -1.87 7.71
CA ASP A 24 3.88 -2.63 8.96
C ASP A 24 4.00 -4.15 8.71
N TYR A 25 3.40 -4.64 7.62
CA TYR A 25 3.43 -6.06 7.29
C TYR A 25 4.72 -6.52 6.57
N TYR A 26 5.19 -5.76 5.58
CA TYR A 26 6.33 -6.15 4.75
C TYR A 26 7.66 -5.52 5.18
N GLY A 27 7.62 -4.34 5.80
CA GLY A 27 8.79 -3.48 5.95
C GLY A 27 9.19 -2.77 4.65
N TRP A 28 10.07 -1.79 4.78
CA TRP A 28 10.53 -0.97 3.65
C TRP A 28 11.41 -1.74 2.67
N GLU A 29 12.24 -2.66 3.15
CA GLU A 29 13.13 -3.46 2.30
C GLU A 29 12.33 -4.29 1.29
N ARG A 30 11.33 -5.04 1.77
CA ARG A 30 10.44 -5.83 0.90
C ARG A 30 9.61 -4.96 -0.01
N LEU A 31 9.13 -3.81 0.46
CA LEU A 31 8.42 -2.88 -0.42
C LEU A 31 9.29 -2.36 -1.56
N GLY A 32 10.59 -2.14 -1.31
CA GLY A 32 11.57 -1.81 -2.34
C GLY A 32 11.78 -2.93 -3.36
N GLU A 33 11.68 -4.20 -2.95
CA GLU A 33 11.72 -5.36 -3.85
C GLU A 33 10.46 -5.44 -4.75
N TYR A 34 9.28 -5.14 -4.21
CA TYR A 34 8.03 -5.16 -4.99
C TYR A 34 7.85 -3.93 -5.87
N ILE A 35 8.32 -2.78 -5.40
CA ILE A 35 8.16 -1.48 -6.02
C ILE A 35 9.55 -0.87 -6.09
N GLU A 36 10.20 -1.03 -7.25
CA GLU A 36 11.56 -0.56 -7.52
C GLU A 36 11.64 0.98 -7.56
N ILE A 37 11.40 1.62 -6.42
CA ILE A 37 11.52 3.06 -6.23
C ILE A 37 12.61 3.34 -5.18
N ASN A 38 13.54 4.22 -5.54
CA ASN A 38 14.62 4.64 -4.64
C ASN A 38 14.10 5.26 -3.33
N CYS A 39 12.86 5.75 -3.31
CA CYS A 39 12.24 6.35 -2.14
C CYS A 39 12.20 5.39 -0.92
N PHE A 40 12.09 4.07 -1.16
CA PHE A 40 12.05 3.09 -0.06
C PHE A 40 13.44 2.63 0.41
N ASN A 41 14.49 2.89 -0.38
CA ASN A 41 15.86 2.42 -0.09
C ASN A 41 16.77 3.50 0.50
N THR A 42 16.49 4.80 0.29
CA THR A 42 17.42 5.89 0.65
C THR A 42 16.98 6.72 1.87
N ASP A 43 15.67 6.91 2.08
CA ASP A 43 15.10 7.53 3.29
C ASP A 43 13.64 7.04 3.45
N PRO A 44 13.46 5.77 3.88
CA PRO A 44 12.13 5.20 4.00
C PRO A 44 11.34 5.91 5.11
N SER A 45 10.50 6.86 4.71
CA SER A 45 9.56 7.52 5.61
C SER A 45 8.19 7.67 4.95
N ILE A 46 7.13 7.57 5.76
CA ILE A 46 5.75 7.67 5.29
C ILE A 46 5.52 9.01 4.59
N LYS A 47 5.99 10.12 5.16
CA LYS A 47 5.80 11.47 4.60
C LYS A 47 6.50 11.64 3.24
N SER A 48 7.76 11.24 3.12
CA SER A 48 8.53 11.34 1.87
C SER A 48 7.95 10.43 0.80
N SER A 49 7.58 9.20 1.17
CA SER A 49 6.90 8.24 0.29
C SER A 49 5.58 8.78 -0.22
N LEU A 50 4.71 9.31 0.64
CA LEU A 50 3.43 9.90 0.19
C LEU A 50 3.63 11.09 -0.74
N LYS A 51 4.60 11.96 -0.46
CA LYS A 51 4.94 13.07 -1.36
C LYS A 51 5.40 12.55 -2.73
N PHE A 52 6.16 11.47 -2.77
CA PHE A 52 6.61 10.81 -3.99
C PHE A 52 5.45 10.14 -4.75
N LEU A 53 4.63 9.33 -4.07
CA LEU A 53 3.46 8.64 -4.62
C LEU A 53 2.36 9.64 -5.09
N ARG A 54 2.36 10.88 -4.58
CA ARG A 54 1.52 11.96 -5.12
C ARG A 54 2.03 12.52 -6.43
N LYS A 55 3.34 12.51 -6.66
CA LYS A 55 3.97 12.98 -7.90
C LYS A 55 4.07 11.90 -8.97
N MET A 56 4.11 10.63 -8.59
CA MET A 56 4.21 9.48 -9.50
C MET A 56 2.96 8.58 -9.40
N PRO A 57 1.97 8.78 -10.29
CA PRO A 57 0.73 7.99 -10.28
C PRO A 57 0.95 6.49 -10.51
N TRP A 58 1.94 6.12 -11.33
CA TRP A 58 2.27 4.71 -11.58
C TRP A 58 2.76 4.01 -10.30
N ALA A 59 3.59 4.69 -9.50
CA ALA A 59 4.11 4.15 -8.24
C ALA A 59 2.99 4.01 -7.21
N ARG A 60 2.08 4.99 -7.12
CA ARG A 60 0.86 4.88 -6.31
C ARG A 60 0.06 3.63 -6.68
N LYS A 61 -0.19 3.43 -7.97
CA LYS A 61 -0.96 2.29 -8.46
C LYS A 61 -0.31 0.95 -8.05
N GLN A 62 1.02 0.86 -8.06
CA GLN A 62 1.72 -0.35 -7.59
C GLN A 62 1.51 -0.61 -6.09
N VAL A 63 1.55 0.44 -5.26
CA VAL A 63 1.26 0.34 -3.82
C VAL A 63 -0.18 -0.12 -3.59
N GLU A 64 -1.14 0.45 -4.31
CA GLU A 64 -2.55 0.06 -4.22
C GLU A 64 -2.78 -1.38 -4.68
N ASP A 65 -2.18 -1.79 -5.80
CA ASP A 65 -2.28 -3.16 -6.33
C ASP A 65 -1.67 -4.20 -5.38
N LEU A 66 -0.49 -3.89 -4.80
CA LEU A 66 0.14 -4.73 -3.79
C LEU A 66 -0.74 -4.87 -2.55
N TYR A 67 -1.38 -3.78 -2.12
CA TYR A 67 -2.32 -3.82 -1.01
C TYR A 67 -3.51 -4.72 -1.30
N VAL A 68 -4.15 -4.59 -2.46
CA VAL A 68 -5.27 -5.46 -2.86
C VAL A 68 -4.84 -6.93 -2.89
N LYS A 69 -3.70 -7.24 -3.53
CA LYS A 69 -3.15 -8.60 -3.56
C LYS A 69 -2.91 -9.18 -2.17
N THR A 70 -2.48 -8.36 -1.23
CA THR A 70 -2.19 -8.78 0.14
C THR A 70 -3.47 -8.89 0.96
N ALA A 71 -4.41 -7.97 0.79
CA ALA A 71 -5.74 -8.01 1.41
C ALA A 71 -6.54 -9.24 0.95
N SER A 72 -6.49 -9.60 -0.33
CA SER A 72 -7.15 -10.79 -0.87
C SER A 72 -6.62 -12.10 -0.30
N ARG A 73 -5.42 -12.10 0.32
CA ARG A 73 -4.86 -13.26 1.03
C ARG A 73 -5.38 -13.38 2.48
N GLY A 74 -6.25 -12.47 2.93
CA GLY A 74 -6.78 -12.45 4.29
C GLY A 74 -5.78 -11.94 5.34
N VAL A 75 -4.74 -11.22 4.91
CA VAL A 75 -3.66 -10.74 5.78
C VAL A 75 -4.09 -9.52 6.62
N PHE A 76 -4.94 -8.67 6.05
CA PHE A 76 -5.42 -7.46 6.72
C PHE A 76 -6.83 -7.73 7.25
N GLN A 77 -6.95 -7.97 8.56
CA GLN A 77 -8.23 -8.07 9.28
C GLN A 77 -8.79 -6.68 9.62
#